data_AF-A0A1C9W6D0-F1
#
_entry.id   AF-A0A1C9W6D0-F1
#
_cell.length_a   1.000
_cell.length_b   1.000
_cell.length_c   1.000
_cell.angle_alpha   90.00
_cell.angle_beta   90.00
_cell.angle_gamma   90.00
#
_symmetry.space_group_name_H-M   'P 1'
#
loop_
_entity.id
_entity.type
_entity.pdbx_description
1 polymer ?
#
loop_
_entity_poly.entity_id
_entity_poly.type
_entity_poly.pdbx_seq_one_letter_code
_entity_poly.pdbx_strand_id
1 'polypeptide(L)'
;MSPPIIAPPVETEQTPYPAPSLCRRRELLLDIFAMNSFSWAIAIPIELLLAGMSFQEHLQVRLLAVFFNTLIARPFGLYRLWIYRRVPGRGRLHAYLVDTFVFLSFQLPLYTANMLLGGASWMEIATASMTFMVLAGAMGRPYGVYLDWLRRQWIKRRPQIQGRALA
;
A
#
# COMPACT_ATOMS: atom_id res chain seq x y z
N MET A 1 8.02 42.26 -51.82
CA MET A 1 7.92 42.06 -50.37
C MET A 1 6.69 41.22 -50.10
N SER A 2 6.85 39.92 -49.92
CA SER A 2 5.74 38.99 -49.68
C SER A 2 5.36 39.02 -48.19
N PRO A 3 4.06 39.02 -47.85
CA PRO A 3 3.63 39.00 -46.46
C PRO A 3 3.92 37.62 -45.83
N PRO A 4 4.22 37.53 -44.52
CA PRO A 4 4.33 36.26 -43.85
C PRO A 4 2.95 35.60 -43.76
N ILE A 5 2.83 34.40 -44.34
CA ILE A 5 1.65 33.55 -44.21
C ILE A 5 1.62 33.03 -42.76
N ILE A 6 0.70 33.56 -41.97
CA ILE A 6 0.41 33.08 -40.61
C ILE A 6 -0.18 31.67 -40.74
N ALA A 7 0.54 30.65 -40.28
CA ALA A 7 0.01 29.30 -40.19
C ALA A 7 -1.18 29.27 -39.20
N PRO A 8 -2.26 28.50 -39.48
CA PRO A 8 -3.37 28.36 -38.55
C PRO A 8 -2.89 27.69 -37.25
N PRO A 9 -3.54 27.97 -36.11
CA PRO A 9 -3.16 27.37 -34.85
C PRO A 9 -3.35 25.85 -34.94
N VAL A 10 -2.32 25.11 -34.56
CA VAL A 10 -2.38 23.65 -34.41
C VAL A 10 -3.49 23.35 -33.41
N GLU A 11 -4.64 22.89 -33.91
CA GLU A 11 -5.67 22.27 -33.07
C GLU A 11 -5.03 21.05 -32.43
N THR A 12 -4.64 21.20 -31.16
CA THR A 12 -4.31 20.08 -30.29
C THR A 12 -5.51 19.17 -30.24
N GLU A 13 -5.47 18.14 -31.08
CA GLU A 13 -6.38 17.01 -31.08
C GLU A 13 -6.40 16.44 -29.65
N GLN A 14 -7.43 16.82 -28.89
CA GLN A 14 -7.64 16.35 -27.53
C GLN A 14 -7.88 14.85 -27.62
N THR A 15 -6.85 14.06 -27.33
CA THR A 15 -6.98 12.61 -27.16
C THR A 15 -8.11 12.33 -26.17
N PRO A 16 -9.12 11.52 -26.51
CA PRO A 16 -10.22 11.22 -25.60
C PRO A 16 -9.63 10.58 -24.35
N TYR A 17 -9.72 11.26 -23.21
CA TYR A 17 -9.36 10.68 -21.91
C TYR A 17 -10.13 9.37 -21.76
N PRO A 18 -9.48 8.19 -21.65
CA PRO A 18 -10.20 6.95 -21.43
C PRO A 18 -10.92 7.02 -20.08
N ALA A 19 -12.18 6.62 -20.05
CA ALA A 19 -13.09 6.82 -18.92
C ALA A 19 -12.50 6.38 -17.55
N PRO A 20 -12.56 7.20 -16.47
CA PRO A 20 -11.70 7.02 -15.29
C PRO A 20 -12.24 6.08 -14.19
N SER A 21 -13.37 5.40 -14.38
CA SER A 21 -14.11 4.75 -13.28
C SER A 21 -13.74 3.27 -13.05
N LEU A 22 -13.57 2.49 -14.11
CA LEU A 22 -13.31 1.04 -14.01
C LEU A 22 -11.90 0.73 -13.50
N CYS A 23 -10.88 1.49 -13.93
CA CYS A 23 -9.52 1.35 -13.40
C CYS A 23 -9.48 1.66 -11.89
N ARG A 24 -10.22 2.68 -11.44
CA ARG A 24 -10.24 3.10 -10.03
C ARG A 24 -10.89 2.05 -9.12
N ARG A 25 -11.99 1.43 -9.56
CA ARG A 25 -12.65 0.34 -8.80
C ARG A 25 -11.77 -0.92 -8.74
N ARG A 26 -11.12 -1.30 -9.84
CA ARG A 26 -10.18 -2.43 -9.87
C ARG A 26 -8.98 -2.20 -8.96
N GLU A 27 -8.41 -1.00 -8.97
CA GLU A 27 -7.32 -0.65 -8.06
C GLU A 27 -7.76 -0.71 -6.59
N LEU A 28 -8.96 -0.22 -6.26
CA LEU A 28 -9.53 -0.33 -4.90
C LEU A 28 -9.70 -1.79 -4.48
N LEU A 29 -10.29 -2.63 -5.32
CA LEU A 29 -10.48 -4.05 -5.05
C LEU A 29 -9.13 -4.76 -4.87
N LEU A 30 -8.12 -4.40 -5.66
CA LEU A 30 -6.78 -4.96 -5.53
C LEU A 30 -6.11 -4.54 -4.22
N ASP A 31 -6.23 -3.27 -3.82
CA ASP A 31 -5.67 -2.79 -2.55
C ASP A 31 -6.34 -3.52 -1.36
N ILE A 32 -7.67 -3.67 -1.39
CA ILE A 32 -8.43 -4.40 -0.36
C ILE A 32 -8.04 -5.87 -0.34
N PHE A 33 -8.00 -6.52 -1.51
CA PHE A 33 -7.64 -7.93 -1.63
C PHE A 33 -6.21 -8.18 -1.14
N ALA A 34 -5.26 -7.35 -1.57
CA ALA A 34 -3.87 -7.47 -1.18
C ALA A 34 -3.69 -7.38 0.33
N MET A 35 -4.32 -6.39 0.96
CA MET A 35 -4.17 -6.22 2.41
C MET A 35 -4.82 -7.33 3.21
N ASN A 36 -6.01 -7.77 2.81
CA ASN A 36 -6.70 -8.86 3.51
C ASN A 36 -6.01 -10.21 3.33
N SER A 37 -5.64 -10.57 2.10
CA SER A 37 -4.96 -11.84 1.83
C SER A 37 -3.58 -11.92 2.48
N PHE A 38 -2.81 -10.82 2.47
CA PHE A 38 -1.53 -10.76 3.18
C PHE A 38 -1.71 -10.88 4.69
N SER A 39 -2.68 -10.14 5.25
CA SER A 39 -3.02 -10.22 6.67
C SER A 39 -3.36 -11.65 7.11
N TRP A 40 -4.14 -12.39 6.31
CA TRP A 40 -4.45 -13.79 6.57
C TRP A 40 -3.22 -14.70 6.52
N ALA A 41 -2.38 -14.56 5.49
CA ALA A 41 -1.18 -15.38 5.32
C ALA A 41 -0.21 -15.28 6.51
N ILE A 42 -0.12 -14.09 7.10
CA ILE A 42 0.72 -13.85 8.29
C ILE A 42 0.00 -14.25 9.58
N ALA A 43 -1.30 -13.97 9.69
CA ALA A 43 -2.02 -14.18 10.93
C ALA A 43 -2.20 -15.65 11.28
N ILE A 44 -2.43 -16.53 10.30
CA ILE A 44 -2.61 -17.96 10.55
C ILE A 44 -1.46 -18.57 11.40
N PRO A 45 -0.18 -18.45 11.01
CA PRO A 45 0.90 -19.00 11.82
C PRO A 45 1.06 -18.29 13.18
N ILE A 46 0.83 -16.98 13.25
CA ILE A 46 0.97 -16.24 14.51
C ILE A 46 -0.15 -16.60 15.49
N GLU A 47 -1.40 -16.67 15.03
CA GLU A 47 -2.57 -16.82 15.89
C GLU A 47 -2.83 -18.28 16.24
N LEU A 48 -2.79 -19.18 15.26
CA LEU A 48 -3.10 -20.59 15.50
C LEU A 48 -1.90 -21.37 16.04
N LEU A 49 -0.68 -21.09 15.56
CA LEU A 49 0.51 -21.86 15.97
C LEU A 49 1.22 -21.25 17.18
N LEU A 50 1.43 -19.93 17.19
CA LEU A 50 2.22 -19.28 18.25
C LEU A 50 1.35 -18.83 19.43
N ALA A 51 0.21 -18.18 19.16
CA ALA A 51 -0.70 -17.69 20.21
C ALA A 51 -1.66 -18.77 20.73
N GLY A 52 -1.76 -19.91 20.04
CA GLY A 52 -2.62 -21.03 20.45
C GLY A 52 -4.12 -20.72 20.45
N MET A 53 -4.56 -19.74 19.66
CA MET A 53 -5.97 -19.37 19.55
C MET A 53 -6.79 -20.51 18.92
N SER A 54 -8.02 -20.69 19.37
CA SER A 54 -8.97 -21.58 18.71
C SER A 54 -9.36 -21.05 17.32
N PHE A 55 -9.86 -21.93 16.46
CA PHE A 55 -10.31 -21.53 15.12
C PHE A 55 -11.44 -20.48 15.17
N GLN A 56 -12.31 -20.55 16.18
CA GLN A 56 -13.40 -19.59 16.36
C GLN A 56 -12.89 -18.21 16.76
N GLU A 57 -11.93 -18.14 17.70
CA GLU A 57 -11.28 -16.88 18.09
C GLU A 57 -10.52 -16.27 16.92
N HIS A 58 -9.74 -17.08 16.19
CA HIS A 58 -9.09 -16.64 14.96
C HIS A 58 -10.09 -16.03 13.99
N LEU A 59 -11.21 -16.71 13.71
CA LEU A 59 -12.21 -16.20 12.78
C LEU A 59 -12.83 -14.87 13.26
N GLN A 60 -13.11 -14.71 14.55
CA GLN A 60 -13.63 -13.46 15.12
C GLN A 60 -12.64 -12.31 14.95
N VAL A 61 -11.37 -12.52 15.31
CA VAL A 61 -10.31 -11.51 15.13
C VAL A 61 -10.13 -11.17 13.65
N ARG A 62 -10.16 -12.17 12.77
CA ARG A 62 -10.01 -11.97 11.33
C ARG A 62 -11.19 -11.24 10.71
N LEU A 63 -12.43 -11.48 11.14
CA LEU A 63 -13.60 -10.74 10.65
C LEU A 63 -13.49 -9.25 10.98
N LEU A 64 -13.09 -8.93 12.21
CA LEU A 64 -12.84 -7.55 12.62
C LEU A 64 -11.66 -6.95 11.82
N ALA A 65 -10.58 -7.71 11.63
CA ALA A 65 -9.44 -7.27 10.83
C ALA A 65 -9.83 -7.04 9.37
N VAL A 66 -10.71 -7.85 8.77
CA VAL A 66 -11.18 -7.67 7.40
C VAL A 66 -11.94 -6.36 7.25
N PHE A 67 -12.78 -6.01 8.22
CA PHE A 67 -13.48 -4.73 8.24
C PHE A 67 -12.50 -3.55 8.25
N PHE A 68 -11.59 -3.51 9.22
CA PHE A 68 -10.61 -2.41 9.32
C PHE A 68 -9.65 -2.36 8.14
N ASN A 69 -9.16 -3.51 7.67
CA ASN A 69 -8.29 -3.56 6.50
C ASN A 69 -8.99 -3.01 5.27
N THR A 70 -10.26 -3.34 5.06
CA THR A 70 -11.03 -2.82 3.93
C THR A 70 -11.13 -1.29 3.98
N LEU A 71 -11.30 -0.71 5.18
CA LEU A 71 -11.37 0.75 5.36
C LEU A 71 -10.02 1.43 5.06
N ILE A 72 -8.91 0.86 5.53
CA ILE A 72 -7.60 1.53 5.44
C ILE A 72 -6.82 1.20 4.16
N ALA A 73 -7.26 0.21 3.36
CA ALA A 73 -6.53 -0.28 2.19
C ALA A 73 -6.22 0.82 1.18
N ARG A 74 -7.22 1.64 0.85
CA ARG A 74 -7.05 2.71 -0.13
C ARG A 74 -6.24 3.90 0.42
N PRO A 75 -6.52 4.42 1.63
CA PRO A 75 -5.65 5.41 2.27
C PRO A 75 -4.18 4.97 2.29
N PHE A 76 -3.92 3.71 2.67
CA PHE A 76 -2.58 3.14 2.70
C PHE A 76 -1.93 3.13 1.31
N GLY A 77 -2.62 2.62 0.29
CA GLY A 77 -2.10 2.56 -1.08
C GLY A 77 -1.77 3.92 -1.67
N LEU A 78 -2.57 4.95 -1.36
CA LEU A 78 -2.33 6.33 -1.75
C LEU A 78 -1.13 6.94 -1.00
N TYR A 79 -1.04 6.70 0.31
CA TYR A 79 0.08 7.16 1.13
C TYR A 79 1.41 6.56 0.67
N ARG A 80 1.44 5.25 0.37
CA ARG A 80 2.61 4.58 -0.23
C ARG A 80 3.05 5.28 -1.50
N LEU A 81 2.13 5.50 -2.44
CA LEU A 81 2.44 6.16 -3.71
C LEU A 81 2.95 7.59 -3.50
N TRP A 82 2.38 8.33 -2.56
CA TRP A 82 2.82 9.68 -2.22
C TRP A 82 4.26 9.70 -1.71
N ILE A 83 4.64 8.79 -0.80
CA ILE A 83 6.01 8.67 -0.30
C ILE A 83 6.99 8.31 -1.43
N TYR A 84 6.66 7.31 -2.27
CA TYR A 84 7.51 6.93 -3.41
C TYR A 84 7.76 8.07 -4.40
N ARG A 85 6.81 9.00 -4.53
CA ARG A 85 6.97 10.21 -5.36
C ARG A 85 7.86 11.27 -4.70
N ARG A 86 7.91 11.30 -3.38
CA ARG A 86 8.70 12.28 -2.60
C ARG A 86 10.12 11.81 -2.30
N VAL A 87 10.34 10.50 -2.21
CA VAL A 87 11.63 9.89 -1.92
C VAL A 87 12.06 9.06 -3.13
N PRO A 88 12.65 9.70 -4.16
CA PRO A 88 13.16 8.99 -5.32
C PRO A 88 14.42 8.21 -4.94
N GLY A 89 14.49 6.95 -5.35
CA GLY A 89 15.66 6.12 -5.14
C GLY A 89 15.62 4.85 -5.96
N ARG A 90 16.75 4.15 -6.03
CA ARG A 90 16.94 2.97 -6.88
C ARG A 90 17.47 1.81 -6.05
N GLY A 91 17.16 0.59 -6.47
CA GLY A 91 17.66 -0.65 -5.86
C GLY A 91 16.71 -1.29 -4.84
N ARG A 92 17.03 -2.54 -4.47
CA ARG A 92 16.19 -3.39 -3.61
C ARG A 92 16.13 -2.89 -2.17
N LEU A 93 17.23 -2.36 -1.65
CA LEU A 93 17.31 -1.81 -0.30
C LEU A 93 16.46 -0.56 -0.13
N HIS A 94 16.52 0.38 -1.08
CA HIS A 94 15.66 1.57 -1.05
C HIS A 94 14.17 1.20 -1.00
N ALA A 95 13.74 0.27 -1.87
CA ALA A 95 12.35 -0.18 -1.87
C ALA A 95 11.96 -0.91 -0.57
N TYR A 96 12.89 -1.66 0.05
CA TYR A 96 12.69 -2.23 1.38
C TYR A 96 12.44 -1.14 2.42
N LEU A 97 13.36 -0.18 2.53
CA LEU A 97 13.29 0.88 3.53
C LEU A 97 12.05 1.75 3.36
N VAL A 98 11.69 2.10 2.12
CA VAL A 98 10.48 2.87 1.85
C VAL A 98 9.22 2.08 2.16
N ASP A 99 9.11 0.82 1.75
CA ASP A 99 7.93 -0.01 2.05
C ASP A 99 7.77 -0.23 3.56
N THR A 100 8.86 -0.52 4.26
CA THR A 100 8.88 -0.66 5.72
C THR A 100 8.53 0.65 6.41
N PHE A 101 9.10 1.77 5.98
CA PHE A 101 8.78 3.09 6.52
C PHE A 101 7.29 3.41 6.35
N VAL A 102 6.75 3.27 5.14
CA VAL A 102 5.34 3.51 4.84
C VAL A 102 4.43 2.63 5.69
N PHE A 103 4.79 1.35 5.83
CA PHE A 103 4.04 0.41 6.64
C PHE A 103 4.01 0.82 8.12
N LEU A 104 5.18 1.10 8.69
CA LEU A 104 5.31 1.49 10.09
C LEU A 104 4.67 2.85 10.39
N SER A 105 4.93 3.87 9.58
CA SER A 105 4.41 5.22 9.80
C SER A 105 2.89 5.29 9.67
N PHE A 106 2.27 4.37 8.93
CA PHE A 106 0.83 4.26 8.81
C PHE A 106 0.21 3.39 9.91
N GLN A 107 0.84 2.26 10.25
CA GLN A 107 0.26 1.27 11.15
C GLN A 107 0.53 1.56 12.64
N LEU A 108 1.68 2.14 12.97
CA LEU A 108 2.05 2.46 14.36
C LEU A 108 1.07 3.45 15.02
N PRO A 109 0.62 4.54 14.35
CA PRO A 109 -0.39 5.43 14.92
C PRO A 109 -1.73 4.72 15.17
N LEU A 110 -2.17 3.86 14.25
CA LEU A 110 -3.41 3.09 14.41
C LEU A 110 -3.30 2.10 15.58
N TYR A 111 -2.17 1.42 15.70
CA TYR A 111 -1.89 0.50 16.80
C TYR A 111 -1.87 1.22 18.16
N THR A 112 -1.17 2.36 18.21
CA THR A 112 -1.06 3.19 19.42
C THR A 112 -2.42 3.74 19.84
N ALA A 113 -3.21 4.24 18.89
CA ALA A 113 -4.57 4.71 19.14
C ALA A 113 -5.46 3.59 19.70
N ASN A 114 -5.37 2.37 19.14
CA ASN A 114 -6.12 1.22 19.65
C ASN A 114 -5.74 0.86 21.09
N MET A 115 -4.46 0.89 21.44
CA MET A 115 -4.01 0.66 22.82
C MET A 115 -4.45 1.76 23.78
N LEU A 116 -4.38 3.03 23.36
CA LEU A 116 -4.86 4.16 24.16
C LEU A 116 -6.36 4.07 24.45
N LEU A 117 -7.16 3.75 23.43
CA LEU A 117 -8.60 3.51 23.58
C LEU A 117 -8.90 2.29 24.46
N GLY A 118 -8.02 1.29 24.45
CA GLY A 118 -8.07 0.14 25.35
C GLY A 118 -7.62 0.42 26.78
N GLY A 119 -7.18 1.66 27.09
CA GLY A 119 -6.75 2.06 28.43
C GLY A 119 -5.34 1.60 28.82
N ALA A 120 -4.51 1.22 27.85
CA ALA A 120 -3.13 0.80 28.12
C ALA A 120 -2.27 1.96 28.65
N SER A 121 -1.33 1.64 29.54
CA SER A 121 -0.36 2.60 30.07
C SER A 121 0.68 3.00 29.01
N TRP A 122 1.31 4.16 29.21
CA TRP A 122 2.36 4.65 28.31
C TRP A 122 3.54 3.68 28.15
N MET A 123 3.89 2.95 29.22
CA MET A 123 5.00 2.00 29.19
C MET A 123 4.64 0.71 28.43
N GLU A 124 3.39 0.24 28.56
CA GLU A 124 2.87 -0.87 27.76
C GLU A 124 2.81 -0.48 26.28
N ILE A 125 2.29 0.71 25.97
CA ILE A 125 2.23 1.24 24.61
C ILE A 125 3.64 1.29 24.00
N ALA A 126 4.63 1.82 24.73
CA ALA A 126 6.00 1.92 24.23
C ALA A 126 6.61 0.54 23.94
N THR A 127 6.47 -0.40 24.89
CA THR A 127 7.03 -1.75 24.78
C THR A 127 6.39 -2.55 23.64
N ALA A 128 5.06 -2.47 23.55
CA ALA A 128 4.30 -3.16 22.52
C ALA A 128 4.55 -2.53 21.14
N SER A 129 4.67 -1.20 21.06
CA SER A 129 5.06 -0.48 19.84
C SER A 129 6.44 -0.88 19.33
N MET A 130 7.44 -1.03 20.22
CA MET A 130 8.78 -1.49 19.82
C MET A 130 8.74 -2.92 19.25
N THR A 131 8.04 -3.83 19.93
CA THR A 131 7.84 -5.21 19.45
C THR A 131 7.15 -5.22 18.09
N PHE A 132 6.08 -4.42 17.96
CA PHE A 132 5.35 -4.24 16.72
C PHE A 132 6.26 -3.71 15.62
N MET A 133 7.10 -2.70 15.87
CA MET A 133 8.02 -2.13 14.88
C MET A 133 9.02 -3.15 14.33
N VAL A 134 9.54 -4.06 15.17
CA VAL A 134 10.45 -5.12 14.73
C VAL A 134 9.73 -6.11 13.82
N LEU A 135 8.55 -6.58 14.24
CA LEU A 135 7.75 -7.55 13.49
C LEU A 135 7.24 -6.96 12.17
N ALA A 136 6.63 -5.79 12.23
CA ALA A 136 6.13 -5.04 11.09
C ALA A 136 7.26 -4.59 10.15
N GLY A 137 8.42 -4.25 10.72
CA GLY A 137 9.60 -3.87 9.97
C GLY A 137 10.14 -5.00 9.08
N ALA A 138 10.07 -6.24 9.57
CA ALA A 138 10.38 -7.44 8.78
C ALA A 138 9.34 -7.71 7.67
N MET A 139 8.08 -7.33 7.89
CA MET A 139 6.98 -7.63 6.97
C MET A 139 6.66 -6.56 5.92
N GLY A 140 7.14 -5.32 6.11
CA GLY A 140 6.84 -4.20 5.21
C GLY A 140 7.22 -4.47 3.75
N ARG A 141 8.41 -5.02 3.49
CA ARG A 141 8.85 -5.35 2.14
C ARG A 141 8.14 -6.56 1.52
N PRO A 142 7.97 -7.70 2.22
CA PRO A 142 7.10 -8.78 1.74
C PRO A 142 5.71 -8.29 1.29
N TYR A 143 5.08 -7.41 2.07
CA TYR A 143 3.80 -6.80 1.71
C TYR A 143 3.89 -5.94 0.43
N GLY A 144 4.88 -5.05 0.35
CA GLY A 144 5.09 -4.19 -0.82
C GLY A 144 5.33 -4.97 -2.11
N VAL A 145 6.15 -6.04 -2.05
CA VAL A 145 6.40 -6.94 -3.19
C VAL A 145 5.12 -7.65 -3.63
N TYR A 146 4.32 -8.13 -2.67
CA TYR A 146 3.06 -8.79 -2.93
C TYR A 146 2.04 -7.85 -3.59
N LEU A 147 1.88 -6.62 -3.08
CA LEU A 147 0.99 -5.61 -3.65
C LEU A 147 1.41 -5.24 -5.08
N ASP A 148 2.71 -5.08 -5.33
CA ASP A 148 3.22 -4.74 -6.66
C ASP A 148 3.06 -5.92 -7.63
N TRP A 149 3.23 -7.15 -7.16
CA TRP A 149 2.96 -8.35 -7.95
C TRP A 149 1.48 -8.44 -8.34
N LEU A 150 0.55 -8.26 -7.40
CA LEU A 150 -0.89 -8.25 -7.67
C LEU A 150 -1.27 -7.18 -8.69
N ARG A 151 -0.74 -5.95 -8.54
CA ARG A 151 -0.99 -4.86 -9.47
C ARG A 151 -0.49 -5.18 -10.88
N ARG A 152 0.66 -5.83 -11.04
CA ARG A 152 1.20 -6.24 -12.35
C ARG A 152 0.34 -7.30 -13.04
N GLN A 153 -0.18 -8.27 -12.27
CA GLN A 153 -0.99 -9.36 -12.83
C GLN A 153 -2.37 -8.88 -13.29
N TRP A 154 -2.99 -7.99 -12.52
CA TRP A 154 -4.38 -7.58 -12.74
C TRP A 154 -4.56 -6.29 -13.54
N ILE A 155 -3.60 -5.37 -13.43
CA ILE A 155 -3.54 -4.18 -14.24
C ILE A 155 -2.36 -4.43 -15.17
N LYS A 156 -2.63 -4.78 -16.45
CA LYS A 156 -1.62 -4.78 -17.52
C LYS A 156 -1.07 -3.36 -17.72
N ARG A 157 -0.43 -2.76 -16.74
CA ARG A 157 0.45 -1.62 -16.94
C ARG A 157 1.71 -2.23 -17.53
N ARG A 158 1.90 -2.04 -18.84
CA ARG A 158 3.24 -2.14 -19.44
C ARG A 158 4.20 -1.38 -18.50
N PRO A 159 5.39 -1.91 -18.22
CA PRO A 159 6.31 -1.30 -17.28
C PRO A 159 6.58 0.15 -17.72
N GLN A 160 6.02 1.12 -17.01
CA GLN A 160 6.42 2.52 -17.11
C GLN A 160 7.69 2.73 -16.27
N ILE A 161 8.73 1.93 -16.53
CA ILE A 161 10.11 2.19 -16.10
C ILE A 161 11.07 1.62 -17.16
N GLN A 162 11.09 2.24 -18.35
CA GLN A 162 12.26 2.37 -19.22
C GLN A 162 11.88 3.24 -20.41
N GLY A 163 12.09 4.55 -20.28
CA GLY A 163 11.73 5.51 -21.32
C GLY A 163 12.15 6.93 -20.93
N ARG A 164 13.37 7.07 -20.41
CA ARG A 164 14.13 8.33 -20.38
C ARG A 164 15.64 8.06 -20.24
N ALA A 165 16.07 7.02 -20.93
CA ALA A 165 17.43 6.91 -21.46
C ALA A 165 17.21 6.79 -22.97
N LEU A 166 17.95 7.58 -23.75
CA LEU A 166 17.79 7.88 -25.19
C LEU A 166 16.96 9.15 -25.47
N ALA A 167 17.49 10.28 -25.02
CA ALA A 167 17.80 11.45 -25.85
C ALA A 167 18.81 12.30 -25.08
#